data_AF-A0A1G6B1V0-F1
#
_entry.id   AF-A0A1G6B1V0-F1
#
_cell.length_a   1.000
_cell.length_b   1.000
_cell.length_c   1.000
_cell.angle_alpha   90.00
_cell.angle_beta   90.00
_cell.angle_gamma   90.00
#
_symmetry.space_group_name_H-M   'P 1'
#
loop_
_entity.id
_entity.type
_entity.pdbx_description
1 polymer ?
#
loop_
_entity_poly.entity_id
_entity_poly.type
_entity_poly.pdbx_seq_one_letter_code
_entity_poly.pdbx_strand_id
1 'polypeptide(L)' 'MANIIPIFAPKYSTESFLLAQYKVKDGENIIKITKAKHMLGYEFSIDGEDARQYPLRSNGKIMCYEVPISACKRVK' A
#
# COMPACT_ATOMS: atom_id res chain seq x y z
N MET A 1 -13.69 3.42 -10.66
CA MET A 1 -13.01 4.58 -10.04
C MET A 1 -11.94 4.04 -9.12
N ALA A 2 -10.69 4.44 -9.29
CA ALA A 2 -9.58 3.89 -8.49
C ALA A 2 -9.59 4.48 -7.07
N ASN A 3 -9.39 3.63 -6.06
CA ASN A 3 -9.38 4.03 -4.65
C ASN A 3 -7.97 4.49 -4.24
N ILE A 4 -7.81 5.73 -3.77
CA ILE A 4 -6.49 6.28 -3.43
C ILE A 4 -6.20 6.06 -1.94
N ILE A 5 -5.09 5.37 -1.66
CA ILE A 5 -4.59 5.11 -0.31
C ILE A 5 -3.30 5.91 -0.11
N PRO A 6 -3.34 7.03 0.62
CA PRO A 6 -2.14 7.77 0.95
C PRO A 6 -1.33 7.02 2.01
N ILE A 7 -0.07 6.74 1.70
CA ILE A 7 0.90 6.13 2.61
C ILE A 7 2.06 7.10 2.83
N PHE A 8 2.50 7.19 4.07
CA PHE A 8 3.62 8.06 4.47
C PHE A 8 4.94 7.60 3.83
N ALA A 9 5.28 6.32 4.03
CA ALA A 9 6.46 5.65 3.50
C ALA A 9 6.25 4.12 3.51
N PRO A 10 6.94 3.37 2.65
CA PRO A 10 7.06 1.92 2.83
C PRO A 10 7.79 1.57 4.12
N LYS A 11 7.58 0.35 4.59
CA LYS A 11 8.37 -0.26 5.65
C LYS A 11 9.69 -0.73 5.05
N TYR A 12 10.75 0.05 5.25
CA TYR A 12 12.07 -0.19 4.65
C TYR A 12 12.70 -1.54 5.03
N SER A 13 12.44 -2.03 6.25
CA SER A 13 13.01 -3.32 6.71
C SER A 13 12.49 -4.53 5.94
N THR A 14 11.31 -4.44 5.32
CA THR A 14 10.62 -5.56 4.66
C THR A 14 10.21 -5.22 3.23
N GLU A 15 10.61 -4.04 2.74
CA GLU A 15 10.28 -3.52 1.41
C GLU A 15 8.79 -3.69 1.08
N SER A 16 7.92 -3.31 2.02
CA SER A 16 6.47 -3.51 1.95
C SER A 16 5.67 -2.25 2.26
N PHE A 17 4.48 -2.14 1.69
CA PHE A 17 3.46 -1.16 2.04
C PHE A 17 2.52 -1.72 3.10
N LEU A 18 2.24 -0.89 4.11
CA LEU A 18 1.22 -1.19 5.12
C LEU A 18 -0.09 -0.52 4.72
N LEU A 19 -0.95 -1.28 4.04
CA LEU A 19 -2.25 -0.81 3.58
C LEU A 19 -3.29 -0.98 4.67
N ALA A 20 -3.82 0.12 5.22
CA ALA A 20 -4.85 0.08 6.24
C ALA A 20 -6.06 -0.76 5.77
N GLN A 21 -6.43 -1.79 6.55
CA GLN A 21 -7.42 -2.78 6.16
C GLN A 21 -8.74 -2.15 5.69
N TYR A 22 -9.25 -1.20 6.46
CA TYR A 22 -10.51 -0.50 6.20
C TYR A 22 -10.46 0.48 5.03
N LYS A 23 -9.26 0.76 4.47
CA LYS A 23 -9.08 1.61 3.29
C LYS A 23 -8.97 0.81 2.00
N VAL A 24 -8.68 -0.49 2.06
CA VAL A 24 -8.61 -1.35 0.87
C VAL A 24 -10.03 -1.66 0.41
N LYS A 25 -10.32 -1.30 -0.85
CA LYS A 25 -11.60 -1.58 -1.51
C LYS A 25 -11.42 -2.63 -2.59
N ASP A 26 -12.51 -3.26 -2.99
CA ASP A 26 -12.52 -4.14 -4.17
C ASP A 26 -12.12 -3.38 -5.45
N GLY A 27 -11.38 -4.05 -6.33
CA GLY A 27 -10.82 -3.44 -7.53
C GLY A 27 -9.52 -2.67 -7.27
N GLU A 28 -9.22 -1.72 -8.16
CA GLU A 28 -7.94 -1.02 -8.16
C GLU A 28 -7.74 -0.05 -6.98
N ASN A 29 -6.65 -0.26 -6.24
CA ASN A 29 -6.18 0.62 -5.17
C ASN A 29 -4.86 1.30 -5.56
N ILE A 30 -4.86 2.63 -5.60
CA ILE A 30 -3.68 3.46 -5.89
C ILE A 30 -3.01 3.87 -4.59
N ILE A 31 -1.82 3.37 -4.36
CA ILE A 31 -0.94 3.68 -3.25
C ILE A 31 -0.14 4.93 -3.62
N LYS A 32 -0.39 6.02 -2.89
CA LYS A 32 0.29 7.30 -3.11
C LYS A 32 1.26 7.60 -1.98
N ILE A 33 2.54 7.75 -2.31
CA ILE A 33 3.59 8.03 -1.33
C ILE A 33 3.68 9.53 -1.06
N THR A 34 3.48 9.94 0.19
CA THR A 34 3.31 11.36 0.55
C THR A 34 4.53 11.99 1.22
N LYS A 35 5.45 11.21 1.83
CA LYS A 35 6.57 11.80 2.61
C LYS A 35 7.94 11.17 2.39
N ALA A 36 8.04 9.93 1.90
CA ALA A 36 9.35 9.34 1.58
C ALA A 36 10.02 10.11 0.43
N LYS A 37 11.06 10.92 0.73
CA LYS A 37 11.76 11.80 -0.24
C LYS A 37 12.22 11.06 -1.51
N HIS A 38 12.74 9.84 -1.36
CA HIS A 38 13.24 9.03 -2.48
C HIS A 38 12.14 8.40 -3.35
N MET A 39 10.87 8.44 -2.90
CA MET A 39 9.71 7.89 -3.62
C MET A 39 8.60 8.93 -3.75
N LEU A 40 8.93 10.21 -3.57
CA LEU A 40 7.95 11.28 -3.59
C LEU A 40 7.43 11.44 -5.01
N GLY A 41 6.12 11.25 -5.20
CA GLY A 41 5.48 11.28 -6.52
C GLY A 41 5.36 9.92 -7.21
N TYR A 42 5.88 8.84 -6.60
CA TYR A 42 5.60 7.49 -7.08
C TYR A 42 4.22 7.04 -6.65
N GLU A 43 3.51 6.43 -7.60
CA GLU A 43 2.20 5.84 -7.41
C GLU A 43 2.28 4.38 -7.81
N PHE A 44 1.72 3.53 -6.97
CA PHE A 44 1.67 2.09 -7.18
C PHE A 44 0.21 1.64 -7.20
N SER A 45 -0.13 0.64 -8.00
CA SER A 45 -1.46 0.05 -8.01
C SER A 45 -1.39 -1.41 -7.56
N ILE A 46 -2.43 -1.84 -6.85
CA ILE A 46 -2.70 -3.24 -6.52
C ILE A 46 -4.21 -3.44 -6.48
N ASP A 47 -4.67 -4.63 -6.89
CA ASP A 47 -6.07 -5.00 -6.69
C ASP A 47 -6.37 -5.28 -5.21
N GLY A 48 -7.58 -4.94 -4.77
CA GLY A 48 -8.03 -5.19 -3.41
C GLY A 48 -8.05 -6.66 -3.04
N GLU A 49 -8.40 -7.54 -3.98
CA GLU A 49 -8.39 -8.99 -3.77
C GLU A 49 -6.96 -9.51 -3.58
N ASP A 50 -6.01 -9.05 -4.40
CA ASP A 50 -4.59 -9.37 -4.25
C ASP A 50 -4.03 -8.85 -2.92
N ALA A 51 -4.35 -7.62 -2.55
CA ALA A 51 -3.88 -7.02 -1.29
C ALA A 51 -4.35 -7.83 -0.06
N ARG A 52 -5.54 -8.44 -0.11
CA ARG A 52 -6.11 -9.23 1.00
C ARG A 52 -5.47 -10.61 1.18
N GLN A 53 -4.71 -11.10 0.19
CA GLN A 53 -3.96 -12.36 0.31
C GLN A 53 -2.74 -12.23 1.24
N TYR A 54 -2.29 -11.00 1.48
CA TYR A 54 -1.12 -10.72 2.31
C TYR A 54 -1.45 -10.71 3.80
N PRO A 55 -0.47 -11.03 4.67
CA PRO A 55 -0.70 -11.11 6.11
C PRO A 55 -1.14 -9.77 6.69
N LEU A 56 -2.15 -9.83 7.54
CA LEU A 56 -2.64 -8.69 8.30
C LEU A 56 -1.74 -8.46 9.52
N ARG A 57 -1.11 -7.29 9.60
CA ARG A 57 -0.21 -6.89 10.69
C ARG A 57 -0.64 -5.57 11.28
N SER A 58 -0.44 -5.41 12.59
CA SER A 58 -0.60 -4.11 13.23
C SER A 58 0.61 -3.23 12.93
N ASN A 59 0.37 -1.97 12.56
CA ASN A 59 1.42 -0.95 12.52
C ASN A 59 1.64 -0.27 13.90
N GLY A 60 1.09 -0.84 14.97
CA GLY A 60 1.05 -0.27 16.31
C GLY A 60 -0.20 0.56 16.62
N LYS A 61 -1.03 0.88 15.61
CA LYS A 61 -2.30 1.60 15.78
C LYS A 61 -3.49 0.93 15.11
N ILE A 62 -3.28 0.43 13.89
CA ILE A 62 -4.33 -0.16 13.06
C ILE A 62 -3.83 -1.43 12.39
N MET A 63 -4.77 -2.29 11.99
CA MET A 63 -4.49 -3.45 11.16
C MET A 63 -4.27 -3.02 9.71
N CYS A 64 -3.18 -3.50 9.13
CA CYS A 64 -2.79 -3.25 7.75
C CYS A 64 -2.41 -4.55 7.04
N TYR A 65 -2.74 -4.67 5.76
CA TYR A 65 -2.15 -5.70 4.91
C TYR A 65 -0.69 -5.32 4.62
N GLU A 66 0.22 -6.25 4.88
CA GLU A 66 1.65 -6.08 4.60
C GLU A 66 1.97 -6.55 3.19
N VAL A 67 1.84 -5.64 2.22
CA VAL A 67 1.97 -5.93 0.80
C VAL A 67 3.40 -5.61 0.31
N PRO A 68 4.16 -6.56 -0.24
CA PRO A 68 5.48 -6.29 -0.83
C PRO A 68 5.39 -5.25 -1.95
N ILE A 69 6.35 -4.32 -2.02
CA ILE A 69 6.39 -3.32 -3.10
C ILE A 69 6.46 -4.00 -4.48
N SER A 70 7.16 -5.14 -4.57
CA SER A 70 7.30 -5.95 -5.78
C SER A 70 5.98 -6.53 -6.30
N ALA A 71 4.97 -6.69 -5.42
CA ALA A 71 3.64 -7.14 -5.80
C ALA A 71 2.78 -6.01 -6.40
N CYS A 72 3.19 -4.76 -6.19
CA CYS A 72 2.46 -3.61 -6.72
C CYS A 72 3.02 -3.19 -8.08
N LYS A 73 2.13 -2.80 -8.99
CA LYS A 73 2.52 -2.24 -10.29
C LYS A 73 2.81 -0.75 -10.13
N ARG A 74 4.00 -0.29 -10.52
CA ARG A 74 4.27 1.15 -10.58
C ARG A 74 3.48 1.78 -11.72
N VAL A 75 2.69 2.82 -11.40
CA VAL A 75 1.86 3.55 -12.38
C VAL A 75 2.35 4.98 -12.61
N LYS A 76 3.22 5.51 -11.73
CA LYS A 76 3.88 6.81 -11.88
C LYS A 76 5.24 6.84 -11.17
#